data_AF-A0A7R9LHD2-F1
#
_entry.id   AF-A0A7R9LHD2-F1
#
_cell.length_a   1.000
_cell.length_b   1.000
_cell.length_c   1.000
_cell.angle_alpha   90.00
_cell.angle_beta   90.00
_cell.angle_gamma   90.00
#
_symmetry.space_group_name_H-M   'P 1'
#
loop_
_entity.id
_entity.type
_entity.pdbx_description
1 polymer ?
#
loop_
_entity_poly.entity_id
_entity_poly.type
_entity_poly.pdbx_seq_one_letter_code
_entity_poly.pdbx_strand_id
1 'polypeptide(L)' 'MPQNFHLSWKDGLAFCALIHRHRPDLLDYSKLSKDNPLENLNLAFDIAEKHLNIPRMLDAE' A
#
# COMPACT_ATOMS: atom_id res chain seq x y z
N MET A 1 -6.35 19.32 -12.15
CA MET A 1 -7.46 18.51 -11.61
C MET A 1 -7.03 18.03 -10.24
N PRO A 2 -7.83 18.26 -9.19
CA PRO A 2 -7.41 17.90 -7.83
C PRO A 2 -7.18 16.39 -7.79
N GLN A 3 -5.98 16.00 -7.39
CA GLN A 3 -5.63 14.62 -7.13
C GLN A 3 -6.49 14.20 -5.94
N ASN A 4 -7.58 13.49 -6.21
CA ASN A 4 -8.51 13.03 -5.19
C ASN A 4 -7.72 12.13 -4.23
N PHE A 5 -7.29 12.71 -3.10
CA PHE A 5 -6.56 11.99 -2.07
C PHE A 5 -7.30 10.69 -1.71
N HIS A 6 -8.63 10.70 -1.62
CA HIS A 6 -9.42 9.50 -1.32
C HIS A 6 -9.31 8.35 -2.33
N LEU A 7 -9.07 8.62 -3.63
CA LEU A 7 -8.93 7.55 -4.63
C LEU A 7 -7.52 6.97 -4.62
N SER A 8 -6.49 7.80 -4.41
CA SER A 8 -5.09 7.35 -4.45
C SER A 8 -4.71 6.35 -3.36
N TRP A 9 -5.42 6.35 -2.21
CA TRP A 9 -5.23 5.35 -1.16
C TRP A 9 -6.10 4.11 -1.33
N LYS A 10 -7.21 4.21 -2.07
CA LYS A 10 -8.16 3.10 -2.28
C LYS A 10 -7.55 1.99 -3.14
N ASP A 11 -6.62 2.35 -4.01
CA ASP A 11 -5.98 1.42 -4.94
C ASP A 11 -4.82 0.62 -4.30
N GLY A 12 -4.49 0.88 -3.03
CA GLY A 12 -3.39 0.26 -2.28
C GLY A 12 -1.98 0.68 -2.71
N LEU A 13 -1.85 1.27 -3.90
CA LEU A 13 -0.58 1.72 -4.46
C LEU A 13 0.10 2.81 -3.61
N ALA A 14 -0.64 3.74 -3.02
CA ALA A 14 -0.03 4.76 -2.17
C ALA A 14 0.73 4.16 -0.97
N PHE A 15 0.17 3.13 -0.32
CA PHE A 15 0.84 2.42 0.78
C PHE A 15 2.06 1.65 0.30
N CYS A 16 1.93 0.91 -0.80
CA CYS A 16 3.05 0.21 -1.41
C CYS A 16 4.19 1.17 -1.80
N ALA A 17 3.87 2.35 -2.34
CA ALA A 17 4.87 3.36 -2.72
C ALA A 17 5.63 3.91 -1.50
N LEU A 18 4.93 4.10 -0.37
CA LEU A 18 5.55 4.54 0.88
C LEU A 18 6.52 3.49 1.42
N ILE A 19 6.11 2.22 1.44
CA ILE A 19 6.94 1.09 1.88
C ILE A 19 8.15 0.95 0.96
N HIS A 20 7.95 0.93 -0.36
CA HIS A 20 9.02 0.83 -1.34
C HIS A 20 10.02 1.99 -1.23
N ARG A 21 9.55 3.22 -0.95
CA ARG A 21 10.46 4.36 -0.76
C ARG A 21 11.31 4.23 0.51
N HIS A 22 10.76 3.64 1.57
CA HIS A 22 11.52 3.45 2.81
C HIS A 22 12.43 2.21 2.73
N ARG A 23 11.96 1.15 2.08
CA ARG A 23 12.61 -0.16 1.93
C ARG A 23 12.24 -0.78 0.58
N PRO A 24 12.97 -0.43 -0.50
CA PRO A 24 12.65 -0.94 -1.83
C PRO A 24 12.84 -2.47 -1.94
N ASP A 25 13.67 -3.05 -1.07
CA ASP A 25 13.90 -4.50 -1.02
C ASP A 25 12.71 -5.32 -0.50
N LEU A 26 11.75 -4.68 0.19
CA LEU A 26 10.62 -5.39 0.80
C LEU A 26 9.43 -5.57 -0.15
N LEU A 27 9.30 -4.70 -1.15
CA LEU A 27 8.15 -4.68 -2.05
C LEU A 27 8.58 -4.26 -3.45
N ASP A 28 8.19 -5.05 -4.46
CA ASP A 28 8.43 -4.73 -5.86
C ASP A 28 7.23 -3.95 -6.44
N TYR A 29 7.32 -2.61 -6.35
CA TYR A 29 6.25 -1.72 -6.77
C TYR A 29 5.90 -1.87 -8.26
N SER A 30 6.88 -2.24 -9.08
CA SER A 30 6.76 -2.45 -10.52
C SER A 30 5.75 -3.55 -10.90
N LYS A 31 5.53 -4.51 -9.99
CA LYS A 31 4.63 -5.65 -10.21
C LYS A 31 3.20 -5.38 -9.76
N LEU A 32 2.94 -4.25 -9.13
CA LEU A 32 1.61 -3.92 -8.62
C LEU A 32 0.74 -3.33 -9.73
N SER A 33 -0.53 -3.72 -9.75
CA SER A 33 -1.53 -3.17 -10.67
C SER A 33 -2.65 -2.50 -9.92
N LYS A 34 -3.11 -1.35 -10.42
CA LYS A 34 -4.31 -0.66 -9.93
C LYS A 34 -5.60 -1.48 -10.08
N ASP A 35 -5.59 -2.51 -10.92
CA ASP A 35 -6.74 -3.39 -11.14
C ASP A 35 -7.01 -4.32 -9.94
N ASN A 36 -6.00 -4.54 -9.09
CA ASN A 36 -6.08 -5.42 -7.91
C ASN A 36 -5.85 -4.62 -6.59
N PRO A 37 -6.75 -3.70 -6.23
CA PRO A 37 -6.57 -2.82 -5.07
C PRO A 37 -6.50 -3.58 -3.74
N LEU A 38 -7.29 -4.65 -3.60
CA LEU A 38 -7.32 -5.50 -2.42
C LEU A 38 -6.00 -6.26 -2.19
N GLU A 39 -5.38 -6.78 -3.26
CA GLU A 39 -4.08 -7.45 -3.15
C GLU A 39 -2.99 -6.45 -2.78
N ASN A 40 -2.96 -5.27 -3.42
CA ASN A 40 -1.99 -4.23 -3.10
C ASN A 40 -2.07 -3.80 -1.63
N LEU A 41 -3.30 -3.58 -1.12
CA LEU A 41 -3.53 -3.21 0.27
C LEU A 41 -3.06 -4.31 1.23
N ASN A 42 -3.46 -5.56 0.99
CA ASN A 42 -3.06 -6.69 1.83
C ASN A 42 -1.54 -6.87 1.85
N LEU A 43 -0.89 -6.77 0.69
CA LEU A 43 0.57 -6.87 0.59
C LEU A 43 1.26 -5.74 1.37
N ALA A 44 0.80 -4.50 1.19
CA ALA A 44 1.35 -3.36 1.93
C ALA A 44 1.21 -3.55 3.44
N PHE A 45 0.03 -3.97 3.91
CA PHE A 45 -0.20 -4.19 5.33
C PHE A 45 0.60 -5.35 5.91
N ASP A 46 0.70 -6.47 5.21
CA ASP A 46 1.49 -7.61 5.66
C ASP A 46 2.97 -7.25 5.84
N ILE A 47 3.53 -6.52 4.86
CA ILE A 47 4.92 -6.04 4.93
C ILE A 47 5.10 -5.00 6.04
N ALA A 48 4.15 -4.06 6.17
CA ALA A 48 4.22 -3.03 7.21
C ALA A 48 4.09 -3.61 8.62
N GLU A 49 3.24 -4.63 8.81
CA GLU A 49 3.06 -5.33 10.08
C GLU A 49 4.35 -6.11 10.44
N LYS A 50 4.87 -6.91 9.50
CA LYS A 50 6.05 -7.78 9.75
C LYS A 50 7.37 -7.02 9.87
N HIS A 51 7.57 -5.98 9.07
CA HIS A 51 8.88 -5.31 8.97
C HIS A 51 8.92 -3.93 9.59
N LEU A 52 7.78 -3.25 9.69
CA LEU A 52 7.70 -1.88 10.21
C LEU A 52 6.98 -1.81 11.57
N ASN A 53 6.46 -2.94 12.08
CA ASN A 53 5.67 -2.99 13.32
C ASN A 53 4.48 -2.00 13.30
N ILE A 54 3.96 -1.72 12.09
CA ILE A 54 2.82 -0.84 11.91
C ILE A 54 1.55 -1.70 12.06
N PRO A 55 0.75 -1.53 13.12
CA PRO A 55 -0.50 -2.25 13.25
C PRO A 55 -1.47 -1.83 12.14
N ARG A 56 -2.23 -2.79 11.60
CA ARG A 56 -3.32 -2.53 10.66
C ARG A 56 -4.37 -1.63 11.33
N MET A 57 -4.35 -0.34 11.00
CA MET A 57 -5.31 0.65 11.52
C MET A 57 -6.46 0.95 10.56
N LEU A 58 -6.64 0.14 9.50
CA LEU A 58 -7.73 0.31 8.55
C LEU A 58 -8.82 -0.73 8.83
N ASP A 59 -9.71 -0.39 9.76
CA ASP A 59 -11.06 -0.94 9.76
C ASP A 59 -11.73 -0.46 8.45
N ALA A 60 -11.95 -1.38 7.53
CA ALA A 60 -12.72 -1.11 6.32
C ALA A 60 -14.20 -1.05 6.70
N GLU A 61 -14.71 0.17 6.92
CA GLU A 61 -16.16 0.45 6.91
C GLU A 61 -16.64 0.75 5.49
#